data_AF-A0A7R9UAN8-F1
#
_entry.id   AF-A0A7R9UAN8-F1
#
_cell.length_a   1.000
_cell.length_b   1.000
_cell.length_c   1.000
_cell.angle_alpha   90.00
_cell.angle_beta   90.00
_cell.angle_gamma   90.00
#
_symmetry.space_group_name_H-M   'P 1'
#
loop_
_entity.id
_entity.type
_entity.pdbx_description
1 polymer ?
#
loop_
_entity_poly.entity_id
_entity_poly.type
_entity_poly.pdbx_seq_one_letter_code
_entity_poly.pdbx_strand_id
1 'polypeptide(L)'
;LSPVVGFAGAAACPPSRAMFRRSLKRAVNWGKLLSRMDNEEAKNRAAMLRVYYAQIENLERKYPADPAPIDWAAFKATVQTPGVVEELEKSFQSLGYDLPEPEDFEGMLANHTANKSALQGEVASLTSSIKELEGRVAFEEANKTDETTTLKDWAEKYPELYAEAEGEVSRHEWFSGVITSYEQKEASH
;
A
#
# COMPACT_ATOMS: atom_id res chain seq x y z
N LEU A 1 23.68 36.32 -48.69
CA LEU A 1 22.53 35.46 -49.05
C LEU A 1 22.35 34.43 -47.93
N SER A 2 21.20 34.49 -47.26
CA SER A 2 20.63 33.46 -46.39
C SER A 2 21.20 33.32 -44.95
N PRO A 3 20.34 32.99 -43.97
CA PRO A 3 20.06 33.92 -42.87
C PRO A 3 20.33 33.33 -41.47
N VAL A 4 20.41 34.25 -40.51
CA VAL A 4 20.38 34.01 -39.07
C VAL A 4 19.04 33.37 -38.69
N VAL A 5 19.07 32.12 -38.24
CA VAL A 5 17.89 31.44 -37.69
C VAL A 5 17.72 31.92 -36.25
N GLY A 6 16.73 32.80 -36.05
CA GLY A 6 16.27 33.19 -34.73
C GLY A 6 15.61 31.99 -34.05
N PHE A 7 16.19 31.55 -32.94
CA PHE A 7 15.50 30.67 -32.00
C PHE A 7 14.46 31.52 -31.26
N ALA A 8 13.23 31.53 -31.77
CA ALA A 8 12.09 32.02 -31.02
C ALA A 8 11.93 31.12 -29.79
N GLY A 9 12.25 31.65 -28.62
CA GLY A 9 11.95 31.05 -27.33
C GLY A 9 10.44 30.99 -27.15
N ALA A 10 9.81 29.93 -27.65
CA ALA A 10 8.50 29.52 -27.19
C ALA A 10 8.67 29.15 -25.70
N ALA A 11 8.20 30.02 -24.81
CA ALA A 11 8.01 29.67 -23.41
C ALA A 11 7.04 28.49 -23.38
N ALA A 12 7.61 27.29 -23.29
CA ALA A 12 6.88 26.06 -23.11
C ALA A 12 6.06 26.23 -21.83
N CYS A 13 4.74 26.31 -21.99
CA CYS A 13 3.82 26.28 -20.86
C CYS A 13 4.10 24.96 -20.11
N PRO A 14 4.52 24.99 -18.84
CA PRO A 14 4.84 23.78 -18.09
C PRO A 14 3.61 22.87 -18.04
N PRO A 15 3.80 21.53 -17.97
CA PRO A 15 2.71 20.56 -18.05
C PRO A 15 1.57 20.95 -17.10
N SER A 16 0.43 21.24 -17.73
CA SER A 16 -0.72 21.89 -17.11
C SER A 16 -1.18 21.26 -15.79
N ARG A 17 -1.51 22.11 -14.81
CA ARG A 17 -2.25 21.82 -13.56
C ARG A 17 -3.49 20.92 -13.74
N ALA A 18 -3.97 20.75 -14.96
CA ALA A 18 -5.02 19.81 -15.35
C ALA A 18 -4.69 18.33 -15.03
N MET A 19 -3.41 17.92 -15.02
CA MET A 19 -3.03 16.55 -14.66
C MET A 19 -3.28 16.23 -13.18
N PHE A 20 -2.99 17.17 -12.26
CA PHE A 20 -3.31 17.03 -10.83
C PHE A 20 -4.81 16.92 -10.57
N ARG A 21 -5.63 17.65 -11.33
CA ARG A 21 -7.10 17.63 -11.20
C ARG A 21 -7.73 16.31 -11.67
N ARG A 22 -7.05 15.53 -12.53
CA ARG A 22 -7.60 14.28 -13.07
C ARG A 22 -7.39 13.08 -12.15
N SER A 23 -6.35 13.07 -11.31
CA SER A 23 -6.04 11.96 -10.40
C SER A 23 -6.96 11.90 -9.17
N LEU A 24 -7.58 13.03 -8.78
CA LEU A 24 -8.46 13.15 -7.61
C LEU A 24 -9.88 12.59 -7.81
N LYS A 25 -10.26 12.08 -8.99
CA LYS A 25 -11.63 11.60 -9.24
C LYS A 25 -11.91 10.16 -8.78
N ARG A 26 -10.95 9.46 -8.18
CA ARG A 26 -11.19 8.14 -7.59
C ARG A 26 -11.71 8.31 -6.17
N ALA A 27 -13.02 8.13 -5.99
CA ALA A 27 -13.64 8.06 -4.68
C ALA A 27 -13.02 6.90 -3.87
N VAL A 28 -12.15 7.24 -2.92
CA VAL A 28 -11.60 6.28 -1.97
C VAL A 28 -12.69 5.91 -0.97
N ASN A 29 -13.00 4.62 -0.85
CA ASN A 29 -13.94 4.14 0.18
C ASN A 29 -13.22 4.07 1.55
N TRP A 30 -13.15 5.22 2.22
CA TRP A 30 -12.48 5.36 3.52
C TRP A 30 -13.07 4.46 4.62
N GLY A 31 -14.39 4.24 4.61
CA GLY A 31 -15.04 3.38 5.61
C GLY A 31 -14.56 1.94 5.51
N LYS A 32 -14.51 1.38 4.29
CA LYS A 32 -13.99 0.03 4.05
C LYS A 32 -12.50 -0.10 4.32
N LEU A 33 -11.72 0.97 4.08
CA LEU A 33 -10.29 0.97 4.39
C LEU A 33 -10.05 0.91 5.90
N LEU A 34 -10.72 1.78 6.66
CA LEU A 34 -10.56 1.87 8.11
C LEU A 34 -11.07 0.60 8.83
N SER A 35 -12.10 -0.06 8.29
CA SER A 35 -12.63 -1.30 8.86
C SER A 35 -11.73 -2.52 8.66
N ARG A 36 -10.73 -2.44 7.77
CA ARG A 36 -9.78 -3.53 7.46
C ARG A 36 -8.45 -3.38 8.20
N MET A 37 -8.26 -2.27 8.92
CA MET A 37 -7.08 -2.04 9.73
C MET A 37 -7.38 -2.51 11.15
N ASP A 38 -6.47 -3.25 11.76
CA ASP A 38 -6.59 -3.65 13.17
C ASP A 38 -5.76 -2.74 14.07
N ASN A 39 -4.64 -2.21 13.55
CA ASN A 39 -3.75 -1.31 14.27
C ASN A 39 -4.32 0.12 14.38
N GLU A 40 -4.41 0.63 15.61
CA GLU A 40 -4.88 1.99 15.93
C GLU A 40 -4.01 3.08 15.31
N GLU A 41 -2.69 2.90 15.26
CA GLU A 41 -1.79 3.86 14.63
C GLU A 41 -2.04 3.98 13.13
N ALA A 42 -2.28 2.85 12.46
CA ALA A 42 -2.60 2.82 11.04
C ALA A 42 -3.93 3.52 10.76
N LYS A 43 -4.96 3.29 11.61
CA LYS A 43 -6.24 4.00 11.55
C LYS A 43 -6.06 5.50 11.70
N ASN A 44 -5.25 5.94 12.66
CA ASN A 44 -4.98 7.36 12.89
C ASN A 44 -4.29 8.01 11.68
N ARG A 45 -3.29 7.36 11.08
CA ARG A 45 -2.64 7.87 9.86
C ARG A 45 -3.61 7.93 8.68
N ALA A 46 -4.44 6.90 8.48
CA ALA A 46 -5.46 6.89 7.44
C ALA A 46 -6.54 7.96 7.65
N ALA A 47 -6.93 8.23 8.90
CA ALA A 47 -7.84 9.31 9.25
C ALA A 47 -7.24 10.69 8.93
N MET A 48 -5.95 10.90 9.23
CA MET A 48 -5.23 12.12 8.86
C MET A 48 -5.17 12.28 7.34
N LEU A 49 -4.85 11.21 6.60
CA LEU A 49 -4.84 11.25 5.14
C LEU A 49 -6.21 11.63 4.56
N ARG A 50 -7.30 11.11 5.13
CA ARG A 50 -8.67 11.49 4.74
C ARG A 50 -8.93 12.98 4.93
N VAL A 51 -8.46 13.57 6.03
CA VAL A 51 -8.59 15.00 6.29
C VAL A 51 -7.82 15.81 5.25
N TYR A 52 -6.57 15.44 4.94
CA TYR A 52 -5.79 16.09 3.88
C TYR A 52 -6.47 16.00 2.51
N TYR A 53 -7.02 14.85 2.18
CA TYR A 53 -7.75 14.64 0.93
C TYR A 53 -8.96 15.58 0.82
N ALA A 54 -9.76 15.67 1.88
CA ALA A 54 -10.90 16.59 1.93
C ALA A 54 -10.48 18.06 1.85
N GLN A 55 -9.32 18.43 2.41
CA GLN A 55 -8.77 19.78 2.27
C GLN A 55 -8.40 20.09 0.82
N ILE A 56 -7.74 19.17 0.12
CA ILE A 56 -7.37 19.32 -1.29
C ILE A 56 -8.62 19.47 -2.16
N GLU A 57 -9.63 18.63 -1.97
CA GLU A 57 -10.92 18.74 -2.69
C GLU A 57 -11.62 20.09 -2.43
N ASN A 58 -11.57 20.58 -1.19
CA ASN A 58 -12.13 21.87 -0.83
C ASN A 58 -11.37 23.03 -1.49
N LEU A 59 -10.04 22.95 -1.60
CA LEU A 59 -9.22 23.95 -2.30
C LEU A 59 -9.49 23.94 -3.80
N GLU A 60 -9.61 22.77 -4.42
CA GLU A 60 -9.96 22.63 -5.83
C GLU A 60 -11.35 23.25 -6.12
N ARG A 61 -12.33 23.01 -5.24
CA ARG A 61 -13.67 23.60 -5.38
C ARG A 61 -13.67 25.12 -5.22
N LYS A 62 -12.86 25.65 -4.31
CA LYS A 62 -12.75 27.10 -4.05
C LYS A 62 -12.03 27.83 -5.18
N TYR A 63 -11.03 27.20 -5.79
CA TYR A 63 -10.22 27.79 -6.85
C TYR A 63 -10.29 26.94 -8.14
N PRO A 64 -11.45 26.92 -8.82
CA PRO A 64 -11.67 26.07 -9.98
C PRO A 64 -10.94 26.57 -11.23
N ALA A 65 -10.57 27.85 -11.29
CA ALA A 65 -9.85 28.46 -12.40
C ALA A 65 -8.50 29.00 -11.94
N ASP A 66 -7.55 29.08 -12.86
CA ASP A 66 -6.31 29.80 -12.61
C ASP A 66 -6.62 31.30 -12.38
N PRO A 67 -5.85 31.98 -11.51
CA PRO A 67 -6.02 33.42 -11.31
C PRO A 67 -5.83 34.17 -12.62
N ALA A 68 -6.62 35.24 -12.83
CA ALA A 68 -6.49 36.06 -14.02
C ALA A 68 -5.08 36.66 -14.12
N PRO A 69 -4.50 36.77 -15.33
CA PRO A 69 -3.19 37.39 -15.51
C PRO A 69 -3.22 38.86 -15.05
N ILE A 70 -2.13 39.30 -14.42
CA ILE A 70 -1.97 40.67 -13.93
C ILE A 70 -1.68 41.59 -15.12
N ASP A 71 -2.49 42.64 -15.30
CA ASP A 71 -2.26 43.67 -16.31
C ASP A 71 -1.31 44.77 -15.78
N TRP A 72 0.00 44.50 -15.86
CA TRP A 72 1.04 45.43 -15.44
C TRP A 72 1.02 46.77 -16.19
N ALA A 73 0.51 46.81 -17.43
CA ALA A 73 0.46 48.03 -18.23
C ALA A 73 -0.62 48.99 -17.71
N ALA A 74 -1.79 48.47 -17.32
CA ALA A 74 -2.83 49.27 -16.67
C ALA A 74 -2.37 49.86 -15.33
N PHE A 75 -1.60 49.10 -14.54
CA PHE A 75 -1.05 49.58 -13.27
C PHE A 75 0.02 50.65 -13.47
N LYS A 76 0.90 50.51 -14.47
CA LYS A 76 1.89 51.55 -14.83
C LYS A 76 1.23 52.87 -15.26
N ALA A 77 0.06 52.80 -15.90
CA ALA A 77 -0.70 53.99 -16.31
C ALA A 77 -1.44 54.69 -15.15
N THR A 78 -1.76 53.97 -14.08
CA THR A 78 -2.59 54.48 -12.96
C THR A 78 -1.76 54.96 -11.77
N VAL A 79 -0.60 54.34 -11.55
CA VAL A 79 0.28 54.66 -10.42
C VAL A 79 1.17 55.86 -10.76
N GLN A 80 1.02 56.94 -10.01
CA GLN A 80 1.74 58.19 -10.25
C GLN A 80 3.22 58.13 -9.87
N THR A 81 3.61 57.18 -9.03
CA THR A 81 5.00 56.98 -8.60
C THR A 81 5.76 56.12 -9.62
N PRO A 82 6.70 56.71 -10.40
CA PRO A 82 7.49 55.95 -11.34
C PRO A 82 8.40 54.94 -10.61
N GLY A 83 8.61 53.76 -11.19
CA GLY A 83 9.51 52.72 -10.69
C GLY A 83 8.89 51.69 -9.72
N VAL A 84 7.81 52.03 -9.00
CA VAL A 84 7.19 51.12 -8.01
C VAL A 84 6.57 49.88 -8.68
N VAL A 85 5.87 50.07 -9.81
CA VAL A 85 5.23 48.96 -10.53
C VAL A 85 6.26 48.06 -11.20
N GLU A 86 7.41 48.59 -11.60
CA GLU A 86 8.50 47.83 -12.22
C GLU A 86 9.22 46.95 -11.18
N GLU A 87 9.42 47.45 -9.96
CA GLU A 87 9.97 46.68 -8.85
C GLU A 87 9.01 45.59 -8.36
N LEU A 88 7.70 45.86 -8.34
CA LEU A 88 6.66 44.88 -8.08
C LEU A 88 6.54 43.81 -9.17
N GLU A 89 6.62 44.19 -10.44
CA GLU A 89 6.63 43.25 -11.56
C GLU A 89 7.85 42.31 -11.47
N LYS A 90 9.04 42.88 -11.19
CA LYS A 90 10.28 42.13 -11.04
C LYS A 90 10.25 41.19 -9.83
N SER A 91 9.73 41.64 -8.69
CA SER A 91 9.59 40.79 -7.50
C SER A 91 8.55 39.68 -7.72
N PHE A 92 7.44 39.97 -8.40
CA PHE A 92 6.44 38.96 -8.75
C PHE A 92 7.01 37.88 -9.69
N GLN A 93 7.77 38.29 -10.71
CA GLN A 93 8.45 37.34 -11.59
C GLN A 93 9.55 36.54 -10.86
N SER A 94 10.20 37.13 -9.85
CA SER A 94 11.20 36.45 -9.02
C SER A 94 10.60 35.43 -8.03
N LEU A 95 9.33 35.60 -7.65
CA LEU A 95 8.58 34.69 -6.78
C LEU A 95 8.16 33.40 -7.48
N GLY A 96 8.79 33.06 -8.62
CA GLY A 96 8.51 31.90 -9.45
C GLY A 96 7.98 30.72 -8.66
N TYR A 97 6.70 30.43 -8.84
CA TYR A 97 6.08 29.26 -8.24
C TYR A 97 6.46 28.06 -9.10
N ASP A 98 7.61 27.47 -8.82
CA ASP A 98 7.98 26.19 -9.41
C ASP A 98 7.03 25.12 -8.86
N LEU A 99 6.11 24.70 -9.72
CA LEU A 99 5.31 23.50 -9.47
C LEU A 99 6.24 22.30 -9.61
N PRO A 100 6.20 21.34 -8.68
CA PRO A 100 7.03 20.15 -8.79
C PRO A 100 6.72 19.43 -10.11
N GLU A 101 7.78 19.15 -10.86
CA GLU A 101 7.71 18.48 -12.14
C GLU A 101 7.54 16.96 -11.95
N PRO A 102 7.08 16.22 -12.96
CA PRO A 102 6.94 14.76 -12.85
C PRO A 102 8.22 14.05 -12.40
N GLU A 103 9.38 14.60 -12.78
CA GLU A 103 10.73 14.11 -12.48
C GLU A 103 11.03 14.17 -10.97
N ASP A 104 10.51 15.18 -10.26
CA ASP A 104 10.65 15.33 -8.81
C ASP A 104 10.00 14.17 -8.02
N PHE A 105 9.07 13.44 -8.67
CA PHE A 105 8.36 12.32 -8.05
C PHE A 105 8.91 10.94 -8.45
N GLU A 106 9.94 10.84 -9.30
CA GLU A 106 10.44 9.55 -9.80
C GLU A 106 10.88 8.61 -8.67
N GLY A 107 11.63 9.13 -7.70
CA GLY A 107 12.05 8.34 -6.53
C GLY A 107 10.86 7.88 -5.67
N MET A 108 9.83 8.72 -5.54
CA MET A 108 8.61 8.36 -4.80
C MET A 108 7.79 7.31 -5.55
N LEU A 109 7.71 7.41 -6.88
CA LEU A 109 7.03 6.45 -7.75
C LEU A 109 7.73 5.10 -7.72
N ALA A 110 9.07 5.06 -7.78
CA ALA A 110 9.85 3.82 -7.65
C ALA A 110 9.61 3.12 -6.30
N ASN A 111 9.59 3.87 -5.20
CA ASN A 111 9.26 3.33 -3.89
C ASN A 111 7.82 2.80 -3.83
N HIS A 112 6.88 3.52 -4.42
CA HIS A 112 5.47 3.11 -4.45
C HIS A 112 5.26 1.83 -5.29
N THR A 113 5.95 1.69 -6.42
CA THR A 113 5.86 0.47 -7.26
C THR A 113 6.51 -0.72 -6.57
N ALA A 114 7.66 -0.55 -5.93
CA ALA A 114 8.31 -1.59 -5.14
C ALA A 114 7.43 -2.06 -3.97
N ASN A 115 6.89 -1.13 -3.18
CA ASN A 115 6.00 -1.45 -2.06
C ASN A 115 4.73 -2.16 -2.53
N LYS A 116 4.14 -1.72 -3.64
CA LYS A 116 2.98 -2.38 -4.22
C LYS A 116 3.28 -3.82 -4.63
N SER A 117 4.43 -4.05 -5.27
CA SER A 117 4.86 -5.39 -5.67
C SER A 117 5.07 -6.30 -4.46
N ALA A 118 5.75 -5.80 -3.42
CA ALA A 118 5.96 -6.54 -2.18
C ALA A 118 4.63 -6.94 -1.51
N LEU A 119 3.69 -6.00 -1.38
CA LEU A 119 2.36 -6.26 -0.83
C LEU A 119 1.56 -7.26 -1.67
N GLN A 120 1.69 -7.22 -2.99
CA GLN A 120 1.04 -8.21 -3.87
C GLN A 120 1.62 -9.62 -3.67
N GLY A 121 2.93 -9.73 -3.47
CA GLY A 121 3.59 -10.99 -3.13
C GLY A 121 3.13 -11.54 -1.78
N GLU A 122 3.01 -10.69 -0.77
CA GLU A 122 2.51 -11.07 0.56
C GLU A 122 1.05 -11.53 0.50
N VAL A 123 0.18 -10.83 -0.23
CA VAL A 123 -1.21 -11.25 -0.45
C VAL A 123 -1.26 -12.63 -1.11
N ALA A 124 -0.44 -12.88 -2.15
CA ALA A 124 -0.39 -14.18 -2.80
C ALA A 124 0.05 -15.29 -1.83
N SER A 125 1.09 -15.04 -1.03
CA SER A 125 1.57 -15.97 0.01
C SER A 125 0.47 -16.29 1.03
N LEU A 126 -0.15 -15.27 1.62
CA LEU A 126 -1.23 -15.44 2.60
C LEU A 126 -2.42 -16.19 2.03
N THR A 127 -2.80 -15.93 0.77
CA THR A 127 -3.88 -16.68 0.13
C THR A 127 -3.53 -18.15 -0.08
N SER A 128 -2.26 -18.49 -0.30
CA SER A 128 -1.81 -19.88 -0.37
C SER A 128 -1.88 -20.54 0.99
N SER A 129 -1.39 -19.88 2.04
CA SER A 129 -1.44 -20.40 3.42
C SER A 129 -2.87 -20.59 3.91
N ILE A 130 -3.80 -19.69 3.57
CA ILE A 130 -5.22 -19.85 3.89
C ILE A 130 -5.77 -21.14 3.28
N LYS A 131 -5.48 -21.41 1.99
CA LYS A 131 -5.95 -22.63 1.32
C LYS A 131 -5.37 -23.90 1.94
N GLU A 132 -4.10 -23.87 2.33
CA GLU A 132 -3.47 -24.99 3.02
C GLU A 132 -4.14 -25.26 4.37
N LEU A 133 -4.38 -24.21 5.16
CA LEU A 133 -5.04 -24.32 6.45
C LEU A 133 -6.50 -24.78 6.31
N GLU A 134 -7.24 -24.29 5.32
CA GLU A 134 -8.58 -24.78 5.00
C GLU A 134 -8.56 -26.27 4.65
N GLY A 135 -7.56 -26.73 3.89
CA GLY A 135 -7.35 -28.15 3.60
C GLY A 135 -7.05 -28.98 4.84
N ARG A 136 -6.24 -28.47 5.77
CA ARG A 136 -5.96 -29.13 7.05
C ARG A 136 -7.19 -29.22 7.93
N VAL A 137 -7.97 -28.14 8.04
CA VAL A 137 -9.24 -28.15 8.79
C VAL A 137 -10.19 -29.18 8.21
N ALA A 138 -10.36 -29.23 6.88
CA ALA A 138 -11.21 -30.23 6.25
C ALA A 138 -10.72 -31.67 6.49
N PHE A 139 -9.40 -31.89 6.47
CA PHE A 139 -8.82 -33.18 6.81
C PHE A 139 -9.09 -33.56 8.27
N GLU A 140 -8.89 -32.64 9.21
CA GLU A 140 -9.14 -32.87 10.64
C GLU A 140 -10.64 -33.10 10.92
N GLU A 141 -11.53 -32.36 10.29
CA GLU A 141 -12.99 -32.56 10.40
C GLU A 141 -13.42 -33.94 9.87
N ALA A 142 -12.88 -34.37 8.73
CA ALA A 142 -13.19 -35.67 8.15
C ALA A 142 -12.63 -36.85 8.98
N ASN A 143 -11.48 -36.64 9.63
CA ASN A 143 -10.77 -37.68 10.36
C ASN A 143 -10.96 -37.63 11.87
N LYS A 144 -11.74 -36.66 12.38
CA LYS A 144 -12.06 -36.56 13.80
C LYS A 144 -12.66 -37.88 14.31
N THR A 145 -12.17 -38.31 15.47
CA THR A 145 -12.71 -39.45 16.19
C THR A 145 -13.56 -38.95 17.35
N ASP A 146 -14.83 -39.33 17.38
CA ASP A 146 -15.74 -39.08 18.50
C ASP A 146 -15.84 -40.32 19.41
N GLU A 147 -16.53 -40.21 20.55
CA GLU A 147 -16.70 -41.28 21.55
C GLU A 147 -17.28 -42.60 20.99
N THR A 148 -17.95 -42.53 19.84
CA THR A 148 -18.52 -43.69 19.14
C THR A 148 -17.57 -44.34 18.14
N THR A 149 -16.38 -43.77 17.92
CA THR A 149 -15.39 -44.32 16.98
C THR A 149 -14.75 -45.55 17.61
N THR A 150 -14.93 -46.72 16.99
CA THR A 150 -14.37 -47.95 17.55
C THR A 150 -12.89 -48.09 17.21
N LEU A 151 -12.17 -48.92 17.97
CA LEU A 151 -10.76 -49.22 17.70
C LEU A 151 -10.55 -49.79 16.28
N LYS A 152 -11.54 -50.50 15.76
CA LYS A 152 -11.54 -51.05 14.39
C LYS A 152 -11.66 -49.94 13.35
N ASP A 153 -12.59 -48.99 13.55
CA ASP A 153 -12.73 -47.83 12.66
C ASP A 153 -11.47 -46.97 12.66
N TRP A 154 -10.80 -46.87 13.82
CA TRP A 154 -9.52 -46.19 13.96
C TRP A 154 -8.40 -46.92 13.22
N ALA A 155 -8.30 -48.24 13.34
CA ALA A 155 -7.33 -49.07 12.63
C ALA A 155 -7.50 -49.01 11.10
N GLU A 156 -8.74 -48.89 10.61
CA GLU A 156 -9.05 -48.71 9.19
C GLU A 156 -8.65 -47.30 8.69
N LYS A 157 -8.81 -46.27 9.53
CA LYS A 157 -8.42 -44.88 9.20
C LYS A 157 -6.91 -44.63 9.26
N TYR A 158 -6.20 -45.31 10.17
CA TYR A 158 -4.78 -45.12 10.42
C TYR A 158 -4.01 -46.46 10.42
N PRO A 159 -3.89 -47.12 9.26
CA PRO A 159 -3.29 -48.45 9.17
C PRO A 159 -1.80 -48.44 9.54
N GLU A 160 -1.06 -47.35 9.27
CA GLU A 160 0.35 -47.27 9.67
C GLU A 160 0.53 -47.24 11.19
N LEU A 161 -0.28 -46.44 11.90
CA LEU A 161 -0.22 -46.31 13.36
C LEU A 161 -0.65 -47.61 14.04
N TYR A 162 -1.64 -48.30 13.48
CA TYR A 162 -2.07 -49.61 13.98
C TYR A 162 -0.96 -50.66 13.81
N ALA A 163 -0.31 -50.71 12.65
CA ALA A 163 0.80 -51.63 12.39
C ALA A 163 2.02 -51.35 13.28
N GLU A 164 2.31 -50.07 13.55
CA GLU A 164 3.33 -49.65 14.51
C GLU A 164 3.00 -50.16 15.91
N ALA A 165 1.79 -49.90 16.40
CA ALA A 165 1.34 -50.34 17.72
C ALA A 165 1.39 -51.87 17.90
N GLU A 166 0.92 -52.65 16.91
CA GLU A 166 1.03 -54.12 16.91
C GLU A 166 2.49 -54.59 16.91
N GLY A 167 3.36 -53.89 16.18
CA GLY A 167 4.80 -54.14 16.17
C GLY A 167 5.43 -53.92 17.55
N GLU A 168 5.09 -52.84 18.23
CA GLU A 168 5.56 -52.54 19.59
C GLU A 168 5.08 -53.58 20.61
N VAL A 169 3.81 -53.99 20.52
CA VAL A 169 3.25 -55.05 21.36
C VAL A 169 4.01 -56.35 21.16
N SER A 170 4.27 -56.75 19.90
CA SER A 170 5.01 -57.97 19.59
C SER A 170 6.47 -57.93 20.06
N ARG A 171 7.12 -56.75 20.02
CA ARG A 171 8.51 -56.56 20.50
C ARG A 171 8.60 -56.29 21.99
N HIS A 172 7.47 -56.22 22.70
CA HIS A 172 7.39 -55.87 24.11
C HIS A 172 7.96 -54.48 24.42
N GLU A 173 7.70 -53.51 23.55
CA GLU A 173 8.17 -52.12 23.65
C GLU A 173 7.07 -51.18 24.19
N TRP A 174 6.41 -51.58 25.27
CA TRP A 174 5.21 -50.95 25.85
C TRP A 174 5.36 -49.47 26.25
N PHE A 175 6.60 -48.97 26.35
CA PHE A 175 6.92 -47.61 26.80
C PHE A 175 7.90 -46.88 25.86
N SER A 176 8.07 -47.35 24.63
CA SER A 176 8.96 -46.73 23.62
C SER A 176 8.78 -45.21 23.53
N GLY A 177 7.54 -44.73 23.42
CA GLY A 177 7.19 -43.31 23.35
C GLY A 177 7.43 -42.53 24.64
N VAL A 178 7.37 -43.17 25.80
CA VAL A 178 7.65 -42.52 27.09
C VAL A 178 9.17 -42.40 27.28
N ILE A 179 9.92 -43.47 27.04
CA ILE A 179 11.39 -43.51 27.19
C ILE A 179 12.07 -42.50 26.26
N THR A 180 11.68 -42.46 24.98
CA THR A 180 12.24 -41.51 24.00
C THR A 180 11.98 -40.05 24.34
N SER A 181 10.82 -39.73 24.94
CA SER A 181 10.49 -38.35 25.36
C SER A 181 11.36 -37.85 26.52
N TYR A 182 11.81 -38.74 27.41
CA TYR A 182 12.73 -38.40 28.49
C TYR A 182 14.15 -38.18 27.97
N GLU A 183 14.64 -39.04 27.07
CA GLU A 183 15.97 -38.91 26.46
C GLU A 183 16.12 -37.62 25.64
N GLN A 184 15.09 -37.22 24.88
CA GLN A 184 15.09 -35.94 24.17
C GLN A 184 15.10 -34.74 25.11
N LYS A 185 14.41 -34.83 26.25
CA LYS A 185 14.38 -33.77 27.26
C LYS A 185 15.74 -33.62 27.95
N GLU A 186 16.42 -34.72 28.25
CA GLU A 186 17.79 -34.70 28.81
C GLU A 186 18.84 -34.23 27.80
N ALA A 187 18.70 -34.55 26.51
CA ALA A 187 19.61 -34.06 25.46
C ALA A 187 19.43 -32.56 25.11
N SER A 188 18.32 -31.95 25.52
CA SER A 188 18.00 -30.53 25.30
C SER A 188 18.42 -29.60 26.46
N HIS A 189 19.00 -30.16 27.53
CA HIS A 189 19.54 -29.46 28.69
C HIS A 189 21.08 -29.46 28.66
#